data_AF-A0A1A9N1K0-F1
#
_entry.id   AF-A0A1A9N1K0-F1
#
_cell.length_a   1.000
_cell.length_b   1.000
_cell.length_c   1.000
_cell.angle_alpha   90.00
_cell.angle_beta   90.00
_cell.angle_gamma   90.00
#
_symmetry.space_group_name_H-M   'P 1'
#
loop_
_entity.id
_entity.type
_entity.pdbx_description
1 polymer ?
#
loop_
_entity_poly.entity_id
_entity_poly.type
_entity_poly.pdbx_seq_one_letter_code
_entity_poly.pdbx_strand_id
1 'polypeptide(L)'
;MPYVPDQIYDLTVADRTLLAIDFPTGEHIKAVAQSTAPVFHVQRTGDTLQVTADKPGETMGLNVTTTRGTYHLQIASIADALTAAHIVHFVTPSAY
;
A
#
# COMPACT_ATOMS: atom_id res chain seq x y z
N MET A 1 7.77 -6.57 -4.50
CA MET A 1 8.14 -7.06 -3.16
C MET A 1 7.52 -8.45 -2.95
N PRO A 2 8.23 -9.46 -2.44
CA PRO A 2 7.63 -10.76 -2.14
C PRO A 2 6.67 -10.65 -0.95
N TYR A 3 5.54 -11.36 -0.99
CA TYR A 3 4.68 -11.50 0.19
C TYR A 3 5.37 -12.35 1.26
N VAL A 4 5.46 -11.80 2.47
CA VAL A 4 5.93 -12.46 3.68
C VAL A 4 4.85 -12.26 4.75
N PRO A 5 4.32 -13.36 5.34
CA PRO A 5 3.35 -13.25 6.42
C PRO A 5 3.94 -12.50 7.62
N ASP A 6 3.12 -11.70 8.28
CA ASP A 6 3.49 -10.86 9.44
C ASP A 6 4.57 -9.80 9.17
N GLN A 7 4.98 -9.59 7.92
CA GLN A 7 5.86 -8.48 7.55
C GLN A 7 5.07 -7.18 7.42
N ILE A 8 5.60 -6.11 8.02
CA ILE A 8 5.15 -4.74 7.80
C ILE A 8 5.98 -4.15 6.65
N TYR A 9 5.31 -3.65 5.62
CA TYR A 9 5.94 -2.99 4.49
C TYR A 9 5.87 -1.47 4.67
N ASP A 10 7.01 -0.86 4.97
CA ASP A 10 7.14 0.59 5.00
C ASP A 10 7.19 1.14 3.57
N LEU A 11 6.22 2.01 3.25
CA LEU A 11 6.06 2.67 1.97
C LEU A 11 6.04 4.18 2.19
N THR A 12 6.48 4.94 1.20
CA THR A 12 6.42 6.40 1.20
C THR A 12 5.58 6.87 0.03
N VAL A 13 4.71 7.84 0.28
CA VAL A 13 3.94 8.55 -0.75
C VAL A 13 4.24 10.05 -0.59
N ALA A 14 4.41 10.76 -1.71
CA ALA A 14 4.61 12.19 -1.65
C ALA A 14 3.29 12.97 -1.63
N ASP A 15 3.37 14.19 -1.13
CA ASP A 15 2.27 15.16 -1.20
C ASP A 15 1.68 15.24 -2.61
N ARG A 16 0.36 15.08 -2.73
CA ARG A 16 -0.40 15.14 -3.98
C ARG A 16 0.05 14.14 -5.05
N THR A 17 0.75 13.09 -4.63
CA THR A 17 1.10 11.98 -5.51
C THR A 17 0.23 10.76 -5.21
N LEU A 18 0.14 9.89 -6.21
CA LEU A 18 -0.60 8.63 -6.12
C LEU A 18 0.40 7.49 -6.02
N LEU A 19 0.25 6.69 -4.97
CA LEU A 19 0.89 5.41 -4.78
C LEU A 19 -0.07 4.31 -5.22
N ALA A 20 0.25 3.61 -6.31
CA ALA A 20 -0.47 2.41 -6.73
C ALA A 20 0.15 1.17 -6.08
N ILE A 21 -0.68 0.29 -5.55
CA ILE A 21 -0.29 -0.97 -4.93
C ILE A 21 -0.98 -2.10 -5.69
N ASP A 22 -0.21 -2.82 -6.49
CA ASP A 22 -0.66 -3.93 -7.30
C ASP A 22 -0.34 -5.26 -6.60
N PHE A 23 -1.36 -6.11 -6.48
CA PHE A 23 -1.23 -7.46 -5.96
C PHE A 23 -1.06 -8.46 -7.11
N PRO A 24 -0.36 -9.59 -6.89
CA PRO A 24 -0.06 -10.52 -7.96
C PRO A 24 -1.34 -11.16 -8.52
N THR A 25 -1.29 -11.54 -9.80
CA THR A 25 -2.43 -12.16 -10.50
C THR A 25 -2.95 -13.40 -9.76
N GLY A 26 -4.25 -13.41 -9.48
CA GLY A 26 -4.92 -14.45 -8.69
C GLY A 26 -5.10 -14.10 -7.20
N GLU A 27 -4.49 -13.01 -6.74
CA GLU A 27 -4.78 -12.44 -5.43
C GLU A 27 -5.86 -11.37 -5.52
N HIS A 28 -7.02 -11.66 -4.93
CA HIS A 28 -8.13 -10.72 -4.90
C HIS A 28 -8.24 -10.05 -3.54
N ILE A 29 -8.35 -8.73 -3.54
CA ILE A 29 -8.59 -7.97 -2.32
C ILE A 29 -9.99 -8.32 -1.79
N LYS A 30 -10.07 -8.75 -0.53
CA LYS A 30 -11.33 -9.05 0.15
C LYS A 30 -11.77 -7.92 1.05
N ALA A 31 -10.83 -7.36 1.81
CA ALA A 31 -11.08 -6.28 2.74
C ALA A 31 -9.87 -5.35 2.85
N VAL A 32 -10.14 -4.11 3.22
CA VAL A 32 -9.13 -3.08 3.45
C VAL A 32 -9.51 -2.36 4.75
N ALA A 33 -8.56 -2.28 5.67
CA ALA A 33 -8.71 -1.57 6.93
C ALA A 33 -7.60 -0.54 7.04
N GLN A 34 -7.97 0.74 7.02
CA GLN A 34 -7.06 1.86 7.22
C GLN A 34 -7.13 2.32 8.68
N SER A 35 -5.97 2.65 9.25
CA SER A 35 -5.88 3.38 10.51
C SER A 35 -6.35 4.82 10.31
N THR A 36 -6.76 5.48 11.40
CA THR A 36 -7.16 6.89 11.38
C THR A 36 -6.00 7.79 10.98
N ALA A 37 -5.99 8.24 9.73
CA ALA A 37 -5.05 9.21 9.19
C ALA A 37 -5.79 10.07 8.14
N PRO A 38 -6.32 11.25 8.51
CA PRO A 38 -7.26 12.00 7.69
C PRO A 38 -6.65 12.60 6.43
N VAL A 39 -5.32 12.69 6.34
CA VAL A 39 -4.63 13.20 5.14
C VAL A 39 -4.47 12.15 4.05
N PHE A 40 -4.75 10.89 4.35
CA PHE A 40 -4.62 9.79 3.40
C PHE A 40 -5.99 9.42 2.84
N HIS A 41 -6.03 9.23 1.52
CA HIS A 41 -7.19 8.72 0.82
C HIS A 41 -6.82 7.40 0.16
N VAL A 42 -7.54 6.34 0.52
CA VAL A 42 -7.36 5.01 -0.04
C VAL A 42 -8.56 4.67 -0.90
N GLN A 43 -8.31 4.39 -2.18
CA GLN A 43 -9.31 3.95 -3.14
C GLN A 43 -8.94 2.58 -3.68
N ARG A 44 -9.91 1.66 -3.69
CA ARG A 44 -9.75 0.34 -4.28
C ARG A 44 -10.29 0.35 -5.71
N THR A 45 -9.47 -0.13 -6.65
CA THR A 45 -9.82 -0.24 -8.07
C THR A 45 -9.54 -1.68 -8.52
N GLY A 46 -10.55 -2.55 -8.40
CA GLY A 46 -10.41 -3.99 -8.69
C GLY A 46 -9.48 -4.68 -7.69
N ASP A 47 -8.35 -5.16 -8.20
CA ASP A 47 -7.27 -5.81 -7.44
C ASP A 47 -6.06 -4.88 -7.20
N THR A 48 -6.19 -3.59 -7.54
CA THR A 48 -5.20 -2.55 -7.24
C THR A 48 -5.72 -1.64 -6.13
N LEU A 49 -4.84 -1.18 -5.26
CA LEU A 49 -5.12 -0.09 -4.31
C LEU A 49 -4.39 1.17 -4.72
N GLN A 50 -5.07 2.30 -4.62
CA GLN A 50 -4.53 3.62 -4.88
C GLN A 50 -4.56 4.39 -3.56
N VAL A 51 -3.41 4.92 -3.17
CA VAL A 51 -3.24 5.71 -1.95
C VAL A 51 -2.71 7.08 -2.35
N THR A 52 -3.38 8.13 -1.90
CA THR A 52 -2.93 9.52 -2.05
C THR A 52 -2.79 10.16 -0.68
N ALA A 53 -1.87 11.12 -0.56
CA ALA A 53 -1.71 11.93 0.64
C ALA A 53 -1.83 13.42 0.29
N ASP A 54 -2.65 14.16 1.03
CA ASP A 54 -2.89 15.60 0.83
C ASP A 54 -1.89 16.49 1.56
N LYS A 55 -1.13 15.92 2.50
CA LYS A 55 -0.12 16.65 3.27
C LYS A 55 1.00 15.71 3.74
N PRO A 56 2.26 16.17 3.72
CA PRO A 56 3.37 15.43 4.28
C PRO A 56 3.44 15.48 5.82
N GLY A 57 4.08 14.49 6.43
CA GLY A 57 4.37 14.44 7.86
C GLY A 57 3.43 13.58 8.70
N GLU A 58 2.58 12.77 8.08
CA GLU A 58 1.75 11.77 8.77
C GLU A 58 2.09 10.35 8.29
N THR A 59 1.73 9.36 9.12
CA THR A 59 1.88 7.95 8.78
C THR A 59 0.55 7.24 8.95
N MET A 60 0.18 6.41 7.97
CA MET A 60 -1.02 5.60 7.96
C MET A 60 -0.67 4.12 7.96
N GLY A 61 -1.26 3.36 8.88
CA GLY A 61 -1.31 1.90 8.78
C GLY A 61 -2.44 1.47 7.83
N LEU A 62 -2.14 0.54 6.92
CA LEU A 62 -3.10 -0.02 5.97
C LEU A 62 -2.99 -1.54 5.97
N ASN A 63 -4.04 -2.22 6.41
CA ASN A 63 -4.14 -3.67 6.38
C ASN A 63 -5.00 -4.10 5.19
N VAL A 64 -4.42 -4.88 4.28
CA VAL A 64 -5.10 -5.36 3.07
C VAL A 64 -5.24 -6.86 3.14
N THR A 65 -6.46 -7.34 3.36
CA THR A 65 -6.75 -8.77 3.37
C THR A 65 -7.07 -9.22 1.96
N THR A 66 -6.25 -10.11 1.42
CA THR A 66 -6.41 -10.74 0.10
C THR A 66 -6.90 -12.19 0.24
N THR A 67 -7.00 -12.92 -0.86
CA THR A 67 -7.25 -14.37 -0.87
C THR A 67 -6.15 -15.18 -0.20
N ARG A 68 -4.89 -14.71 -0.26
CA ARG A 68 -3.72 -15.42 0.28
C ARG A 68 -3.50 -15.13 1.77
N GLY A 69 -3.76 -13.91 2.19
CA GLY A 69 -3.52 -13.47 3.56
C GLY A 69 -3.63 -11.96 3.72
N THR A 70 -3.16 -11.44 4.85
CA THR A 70 -3.22 -10.02 5.15
C THR A 70 -1.84 -9.38 4.95
N TYR A 71 -1.80 -8.34 4.13
CA TYR A 71 -0.65 -7.46 3.95
C TYR A 71 -0.74 -6.32 4.95
N HIS A 72 0.32 -6.13 5.73
CA HIS A 72 0.45 -5.02 6.66
C HIS A 72 1.32 -3.95 6.02
N LEU A 73 0.75 -2.79 5.71
CA LEU A 73 1.44 -1.69 5.05
C LEU A 73 1.51 -0.52 6.03
N GLN A 74 2.64 0.16 6.06
CA GLN A 74 2.82 1.40 6.81
C GLN A 74 3.25 2.48 5.81
N ILE A 75 2.37 3.43 5.55
CA ILE A 75 2.53 4.43 4.49
C ILE A 75 2.81 5.78 5.14
N ALA A 76 4.00 6.33 4.92
CA ALA A 76 4.39 7.66 5.40
C ALA A 76 4.23 8.70 4.29
N SER A 77 3.64 9.86 4.60
CA SER A 77 3.54 10.98 3.68
C SER A 77 4.79 11.87 3.79
N ILE A 78 5.47 12.09 2.67
CA ILE A 78 6.71 12.88 2.61
C ILE A 78 6.57 14.06 1.66
N ALA A 79 7.33 15.12 1.88
CA ALA A 79 7.30 16.30 1.00
C ALA A 79 8.08 16.05 -0.31
N ASP A 80 9.03 15.11 -0.27
CA ASP A 80 9.94 14.83 -1.37
C ASP A 80 9.37 13.74 -2.29
N ALA A 81 8.97 14.12 -3.51
CA ALA A 81 8.45 13.18 -4.50
C ALA A 81 9.53 12.30 -5.15
N LEU A 82 10.81 12.70 -5.09
CA LEU A 82 11.92 11.96 -5.70
C LEU A 82 12.22 10.65 -4.95
N THR A 83 11.95 10.62 -3.65
CA THR A 83 12.16 9.45 -2.79
C THR A 83 10.87 8.68 -2.51
N ALA A 84 9.72 9.16 -2.99
CA ALA A 84 8.43 8.50 -2.82
C ALA A 84 8.24 7.34 -3.82
N ALA A 85 7.62 6.27 -3.34
CA ALA A 85 7.17 5.19 -4.21
C ALA A 85 5.97 5.66 -5.03
N HIS A 86 6.00 5.40 -6.34
CA HIS A 86 4.89 5.70 -7.24
C HIS A 86 4.02 4.45 -7.48
N ILE A 87 4.67 3.29 -7.59
CA ILE A 87 4.02 2.00 -7.83
C ILE A 87 4.75 0.93 -7.00
N VAL A 88 3.99 0.14 -6.24
CA VAL A 88 4.47 -1.01 -5.49
C VAL A 88 3.79 -2.24 -6.03
N HIS A 89 4.58 -3.15 -6.60
CA HIS A 89 4.08 -4.40 -7.14
C HIS A 89 4.47 -5.55 -6.20
N PHE A 90 3.47 -6.23 -5.63
CA PHE A 90 3.69 -7.46 -4.87
C PHE A 90 3.84 -8.64 -5.82
N VAL A 91 4.84 -9.47 -5.57
CA VAL A 91 5.10 -10.69 -6.35
C VAL A 91 4.89 -11.90 -5.47
N THR A 92 4.30 -12.95 -6.04
CA THR A 92 4.34 -14.27 -5.42
C THR A 92 5.81 -14.72 -5.38
N PRO A 93 6.38 -15.07 -4.22
CA PRO A 93 7.66 -15.77 -4.21
C PRO A 93 7.50 -17.03 -5.05
N SER A 94 8.22 -17.11 -6.16
CA SER A 94 8.26 -18.30 -7.00
C SER A 94 8.70 -19.46 -6.10
N ALA A 95 7.80 -20.42 -5.86
CA ALA A 95 8.18 -21.65 -5.18
C ALA A 95 9.28 -22.30 -6.04
N TYR A 96 10.47 -22.42 -5.46
CA TYR A 96 11.60 -23.15 -6.03
C TYR A 96 11.48 -24.64 -5.70
#